data_AF-A0A9P3GBM9-F1
#
_entry.id   AF-A0A9P3GBM9-F1
#
_cell.length_a   1.000
_cell.length_b   1.000
_cell.length_c   1.000
_cell.angle_alpha   90.00
_cell.angle_beta   90.00
_cell.angle_gamma   90.00
#
_symmetry.space_group_name_H-M   'P 1'
#
loop_
_entity.id
_entity.type
_entity.pdbx_description
1 polymer ?
#
loop_
_entity_poly.entity_id
_entity_poly.type
_entity_poly.pdbx_seq_one_letter_code
_entity_poly.pdbx_strand_id
1 'polypeptide(L)'
;MSTSDLPEELIREILSLCLTISPTEFFRFPTLADHPDRTSRTAGLLLVSKQWLRIGAPLLYASLKLSDASHATAVAALLAADPSLGAAVTSLCIEGDCGAGLAIITKHTPRVARLYLSVDRASNLGAAHLAAALAHLRPRELCAVDMTRVMRAFGLFPWARGTRADDAVGALERAVACWTTLERVRFGPCFVVSPAMSRALELARVGVHTGASRVLDVACCALDGGVQPMMGEGAVGQGWGVVGGAVATKNETGKPQGGI
;
A
#
# COMPACT_ATOMS: atom_id res chain seq x y z
N MET A 1 16.02 38.56 -12.56
CA MET A 1 16.99 37.52 -12.16
C MET A 1 16.64 36.27 -12.92
N SER A 2 17.60 35.74 -13.67
CA SER A 2 17.40 34.52 -14.46
C SER A 2 17.39 33.32 -13.52
N THR A 3 16.55 32.31 -13.80
CA THR A 3 16.46 31.09 -12.97
C THR A 3 17.76 30.29 -12.92
N SER A 4 18.75 30.62 -13.76
CA SER A 4 20.12 30.12 -13.75
C SER A 4 20.93 30.53 -12.51
N ASP A 5 20.48 31.52 -11.76
CA ASP A 5 21.26 32.11 -10.67
C ASP A 5 21.00 31.38 -9.34
N LEU A 6 20.03 30.46 -9.30
CA LEU A 6 19.68 29.70 -8.10
C LEU A 6 20.52 28.42 -8.00
N PRO A 7 21.24 28.19 -6.87
CA PRO A 7 21.96 26.94 -6.61
C PRO A 7 21.06 25.71 -6.70
N GLU A 8 21.60 24.59 -7.16
CA GLU A 8 20.85 23.33 -7.31
C GLU A 8 20.28 22.82 -5.99
N GLU A 9 20.97 23.10 -4.88
CA GLU A 9 20.57 22.72 -3.54
C GLU A 9 19.25 23.39 -3.15
N LEU A 10 19.11 24.69 -3.44
CA LEU A 10 17.88 25.44 -3.16
C LEU A 10 16.74 25.00 -4.07
N ILE A 11 17.01 24.73 -5.35
CA ILE A 11 16.01 24.16 -6.26
C ILE A 11 15.55 22.80 -5.72
N ARG A 12 16.47 21.94 -5.29
CA ARG A 12 16.15 20.62 -4.72
C ARG A 12 15.31 20.75 -3.46
N GLU A 13 15.66 21.66 -2.55
CA GLU A 13 14.91 21.89 -1.31
C GLU A 13 13.48 22.34 -1.59
N ILE A 14 13.30 23.36 -2.44
CA ILE A 14 11.98 23.86 -2.86
C ILE A 14 11.17 22.73 -3.50
N LEU A 15 11.75 22.01 -4.47
CA LEU A 15 11.08 20.91 -5.14
C LEU A 15 10.75 19.75 -4.19
N SER A 16 11.58 19.51 -3.17
CA SER A 16 11.31 18.45 -2.19
C SER A 16 10.04 18.73 -1.40
N LEU A 17 9.78 19.99 -1.04
CA LEU A 17 8.57 20.40 -0.34
C LEU A 17 7.31 20.22 -1.19
N CYS A 18 7.43 20.32 -2.52
CA CYS A 18 6.29 20.26 -3.44
C CYS A 18 6.05 18.86 -4.04
N LEU A 19 7.09 18.05 -4.21
CA LEU A 19 7.04 16.80 -4.98
C LEU A 19 7.16 15.53 -4.13
N THR A 20 7.72 15.62 -2.92
CA THR A 20 7.88 14.45 -2.05
C THR A 20 6.64 14.22 -1.20
N ILE A 21 6.37 12.94 -0.92
CA ILE A 21 5.26 12.51 -0.08
C ILE A 21 5.87 11.93 1.19
N SER A 22 5.42 12.41 2.36
CA SER A 22 5.89 11.87 3.63
C SER A 22 5.49 10.39 3.80
N PRO A 23 6.25 9.56 4.54
CA PRO A 23 5.87 8.16 4.75
C PRO A 23 4.48 8.00 5.40
N THR A 24 4.13 8.91 6.31
CA THR A 24 2.82 8.93 6.98
C THR A 24 1.69 9.21 6.00
N GLU A 25 1.89 10.16 5.09
CA GLU A 25 0.93 10.49 4.04
C GLU A 25 0.84 9.39 2.98
N PHE A 26 1.97 8.78 2.63
CA PHE A 26 2.01 7.67 1.67
C PHE A 26 1.19 6.45 2.12
N PHE A 27 1.18 6.16 3.43
CA PHE A 27 0.38 5.07 4.00
C PHE A 27 -0.98 5.51 4.53
N ARG A 28 -1.37 6.78 4.32
CA ARG A 28 -2.66 7.30 4.77
C ARG A 28 -3.78 6.63 3.97
N PHE A 29 -4.75 6.09 4.69
CA PHE A 29 -5.96 5.55 4.09
C PHE A 29 -6.82 6.68 3.53
N PRO A 30 -7.39 6.53 2.32
CA PRO A 30 -8.38 7.46 1.82
C PRO A 30 -9.57 7.51 2.78
N THR A 31 -9.84 8.68 3.33
CA THR A 31 -11.03 8.97 4.13
C THR A 31 -12.08 9.66 3.26
N LEU A 32 -13.36 9.55 3.62
CA LEU A 32 -14.44 10.28 2.93
C LEU A 32 -14.23 11.81 2.95
N ALA A 33 -13.43 12.31 3.90
CA ALA A 33 -13.07 13.71 4.03
C ALA A 33 -11.82 14.11 3.24
N ASP A 34 -11.16 13.17 2.54
CA ASP A 34 -10.00 13.52 1.72
C ASP A 34 -10.46 14.25 0.47
N HIS A 35 -10.07 15.52 0.37
CA HIS A 35 -10.26 16.32 -0.83
C HIS A 35 -9.38 15.79 -1.97
N PRO A 36 -9.92 15.71 -3.21
CA PRO A 36 -9.16 15.22 -4.37
C PRO A 36 -7.90 16.05 -4.66
N ASP A 37 -7.85 17.31 -4.22
CA ASP A 37 -6.72 18.23 -4.46
C ASP A 37 -5.56 18.11 -3.46
N ARG A 38 -5.72 17.33 -2.39
CA ARG A 38 -4.85 17.44 -1.21
C ARG A 38 -3.41 16.97 -1.46
N THR A 39 -3.17 16.20 -2.53
CA THR A 39 -1.84 15.71 -2.92
C THR A 39 -1.54 15.99 -4.38
N SER A 40 -1.97 17.15 -4.91
CA SER A 40 -1.62 17.55 -6.28
C SER A 40 -0.13 17.90 -6.36
N ARG A 41 0.71 16.86 -6.42
CA ARG A 41 2.12 16.99 -6.80
C ARG A 41 2.15 17.69 -8.14
N THR A 42 2.61 18.93 -8.14
CA THR A 42 2.49 19.77 -9.32
C THR A 42 3.62 19.42 -10.29
N ALA A 43 3.41 18.39 -11.10
CA ALA A 43 4.36 17.99 -12.15
C ALA A 43 4.67 19.15 -13.13
N GLY A 44 3.79 20.15 -13.21
CA GLY A 44 4.01 21.40 -13.94
C GLY A 44 5.28 22.17 -13.50
N LEU A 45 5.74 22.00 -12.25
CA LEU A 45 7.01 22.59 -11.79
C LEU A 45 8.21 22.06 -12.58
N LEU A 46 8.13 20.83 -13.09
CA LEU A 46 9.20 20.24 -13.90
C LEU A 46 9.30 20.85 -15.29
N LEU A 47 8.28 21.60 -15.73
CA LEU A 47 8.23 22.25 -17.04
C LEU A 47 8.85 23.66 -17.05
N VAL A 48 9.27 24.17 -15.89
CA VAL A 48 9.85 25.51 -15.76
C VAL A 48 11.19 25.61 -16.49
N SER A 49 12.09 24.64 -16.31
CA SER A 49 13.38 24.59 -16.98
C SER A 49 13.97 23.18 -17.00
N LYS A 50 14.99 22.95 -17.85
CA LYS A 50 15.72 21.66 -17.90
C LYS A 50 16.39 21.32 -16.57
N GLN A 51 16.83 22.33 -15.81
CA GLN A 51 17.43 22.15 -14.49
C GLN A 51 16.39 21.66 -13.48
N TRP A 52 15.19 22.26 -13.49
CA TRP A 52 14.07 21.83 -12.65
C TRP A 52 13.61 20.42 -13.00
N LEU A 53 13.52 20.07 -14.29
CA LEU A 53 13.22 18.72 -14.72
C LEU A 53 14.26 17.71 -14.20
N ARG A 54 15.56 17.99 -14.40
CA ARG A 54 16.64 17.09 -13.98
C ARG A 54 16.68 16.87 -12.46
N ILE A 55 16.49 17.93 -11.67
CA ILE A 55 16.52 17.85 -10.21
C ILE A 55 15.23 17.25 -9.65
N GLY A 56 14.09 17.64 -10.22
CA GLY A 56 12.77 17.30 -9.70
C GLY A 56 12.22 15.96 -10.14
N ALA A 57 12.61 15.44 -11.32
CA ALA A 57 12.10 14.16 -11.79
C ALA A 57 12.38 13.01 -10.80
N PRO A 58 13.61 12.82 -10.26
CA PRO A 58 13.85 11.82 -9.23
C PRO A 58 12.97 11.99 -7.98
N LEU A 59 12.71 13.25 -7.58
CA LEU A 59 11.86 13.56 -6.41
C LEU A 59 10.39 13.19 -6.68
N LEU A 60 9.89 13.49 -7.88
CA LEU A 60 8.52 13.14 -8.29
C LEU A 60 8.34 11.62 -8.37
N TYR A 61 9.32 10.90 -8.93
CA TYR A 61 9.25 9.44 -9.07
C TYR A 61 9.61 8.67 -7.78
N ALA A 62 10.10 9.35 -6.73
CA ALA A 62 10.44 8.69 -5.46
C ALA A 62 9.27 7.91 -4.84
N SER A 63 8.04 8.35 -5.10
CA SER A 63 6.81 7.66 -4.72
C SER A 63 5.92 7.45 -5.94
N LEU A 64 5.71 6.19 -6.32
CA LEU A 64 4.91 5.78 -7.47
C LEU A 64 3.59 5.17 -6.99
N LYS A 65 2.48 5.58 -7.61
CA LYS A 65 1.15 5.01 -7.39
C LYS A 65 0.62 4.47 -8.70
N LEU A 66 0.25 3.20 -8.70
CA LEU A 66 -0.28 2.47 -9.85
C LEU A 66 -1.70 2.05 -9.50
N SER A 67 -2.65 2.38 -10.37
CA SER A 67 -4.08 2.10 -10.18
C SER A 67 -4.68 1.28 -11.32
N ASP A 68 -4.01 1.26 -12.47
CA ASP A 68 -4.54 0.76 -13.73
C ASP A 68 -3.43 0.26 -14.67
N ALA A 69 -3.79 -0.68 -15.54
CA ALA A 69 -2.84 -1.39 -16.38
C ALA A 69 -2.23 -0.52 -17.49
N SER A 70 -2.96 0.48 -18.02
CA SER A 70 -2.43 1.36 -19.07
C SER A 70 -1.38 2.32 -18.49
N HIS A 71 -1.65 2.91 -17.32
CA HIS A 71 -0.68 3.71 -16.58
C HIS A 71 0.53 2.87 -16.17
N ALA A 72 0.33 1.66 -15.63
CA ALA A 72 1.44 0.77 -15.30
C ALA A 72 2.29 0.42 -16.53
N THR A 73 1.67 0.21 -17.70
CA THR A 73 2.41 -0.03 -18.95
C THR A 73 3.21 1.20 -19.39
N ALA A 74 2.63 2.39 -19.31
CA ALA A 74 3.33 3.64 -19.63
C ALA A 74 4.53 3.88 -18.70
N VAL A 75 4.35 3.67 -17.39
CA VAL A 75 5.43 3.78 -16.41
C VAL A 75 6.50 2.73 -16.65
N ALA A 76 6.12 1.48 -16.94
CA ALA A 76 7.08 0.43 -17.28
C ALA A 76 7.97 0.82 -18.47
N ALA A 77 7.37 1.35 -19.54
CA ALA A 77 8.10 1.82 -20.72
C ALA A 77 9.05 2.98 -20.36
N LEU A 78 8.59 3.93 -19.54
CA LEU A 78 9.41 5.05 -19.08
C LEU A 78 10.61 4.58 -18.25
N LEU A 79 10.41 3.71 -17.26
CA LEU A 79 11.48 3.21 -16.39
C LEU A 79 12.48 2.32 -17.15
N ALA A 80 12.03 1.66 -18.21
CA ALA A 80 12.90 0.94 -19.12
C ALA A 80 13.77 1.88 -19.97
N ALA A 81 13.20 3.01 -20.42
CA ALA A 81 13.92 4.02 -21.19
C ALA A 81 14.89 4.85 -20.34
N ASP A 82 14.54 5.13 -19.08
CA ASP A 82 15.37 5.86 -18.13
C ASP A 82 15.50 5.11 -16.79
N PRO A 83 16.52 4.24 -16.66
CA PRO A 83 16.78 3.50 -15.43
C PRO A 83 17.09 4.38 -14.21
N SER A 84 17.51 5.63 -14.41
CA SER A 84 17.82 6.54 -13.29
C SER A 84 16.56 6.91 -12.50
N LEU A 85 15.42 7.03 -13.17
CA LEU A 85 14.11 7.22 -12.53
C LEU A 85 13.71 5.98 -11.73
N GLY A 86 13.95 4.79 -12.27
CA GLY A 86 13.66 3.53 -11.59
C GLY A 86 14.45 3.38 -10.29
N ALA A 87 15.73 3.76 -10.32
CA ALA A 87 16.58 3.80 -9.13
C ALA A 87 16.18 4.88 -8.10
N ALA A 88 15.39 5.88 -8.49
CA ALA A 88 14.86 6.89 -7.57
C ALA A 88 13.60 6.41 -6.83
N VAL A 89 12.87 5.42 -7.35
CA VAL A 89 11.64 4.91 -6.72
C VAL A 89 11.96 4.22 -5.39
N THR A 90 11.43 4.78 -4.29
CA THR A 90 11.60 4.25 -2.92
C THR A 90 10.28 3.80 -2.30
N SER A 91 9.15 4.31 -2.80
CA SER A 91 7.80 3.96 -2.34
C SER A 91 6.95 3.53 -3.53
N LEU A 92 6.31 2.37 -3.44
CA LEU A 92 5.43 1.83 -4.48
C LEU A 92 4.06 1.54 -3.89
N CYS A 93 3.03 2.16 -4.46
CA CYS A 93 1.63 1.98 -4.10
C CYS A 93 0.95 1.25 -5.27
N ILE A 94 0.41 0.07 -4.97
CA ILE A 94 -0.29 -0.77 -5.93
C ILE A 94 -1.76 -0.83 -5.52
N GLU A 95 -2.58 -0.22 -6.35
CA GLU A 95 -4.04 -0.23 -6.32
C GLU A 95 -4.54 -0.81 -7.66
N GLY A 96 -5.69 -1.47 -7.67
CA GLY A 96 -6.26 -1.94 -8.94
C GLY A 96 -5.41 -2.99 -9.67
N ASP A 97 -5.76 -3.29 -10.92
CA ASP A 97 -5.00 -4.21 -11.76
C ASP A 97 -3.93 -3.47 -12.57
N CYS A 98 -2.67 -3.76 -12.29
CA CYS A 98 -1.51 -3.18 -12.99
C CYS A 98 -1.02 -4.06 -14.16
N GLY A 99 -1.65 -5.21 -14.41
CA GLY A 99 -1.31 -6.12 -15.50
C GLY A 99 0.16 -6.58 -15.51
N ALA A 100 0.67 -6.90 -16.70
CA ALA A 100 2.06 -7.34 -16.89
C ALA A 100 3.10 -6.23 -16.65
N GLY A 101 2.70 -4.95 -16.74
CA GLY A 101 3.58 -3.81 -16.51
C GLY A 101 4.18 -3.81 -15.09
N LEU A 102 3.47 -4.36 -14.11
CA LEU A 102 3.92 -4.41 -12.72
C LEU A 102 5.23 -5.21 -12.53
N ALA A 103 5.37 -6.33 -13.22
CA ALA A 103 6.60 -7.14 -13.16
C ALA A 103 7.81 -6.38 -13.75
N ILE A 104 7.57 -5.59 -14.81
CA ILE A 104 8.61 -4.75 -15.41
C ILE A 104 8.99 -3.62 -14.45
N ILE A 105 8.01 -2.90 -13.89
CA ILE A 105 8.26 -1.81 -12.93
C ILE A 105 9.08 -2.31 -11.73
N THR A 106 8.70 -3.43 -11.12
CA THR A 106 9.41 -3.97 -9.95
C THR A 106 10.84 -4.40 -10.29
N LYS A 107 11.11 -4.88 -11.51
CA LYS A 107 12.47 -5.15 -11.99
C LYS A 107 13.33 -3.88 -12.11
N HIS A 108 12.73 -2.76 -12.51
CA HIS A 108 13.42 -1.47 -12.66
C HIS A 108 13.47 -0.63 -11.38
N THR A 109 12.86 -1.07 -10.28
CA THR A 109 12.75 -0.32 -9.02
C THR A 109 13.36 -1.08 -7.82
N PRO A 110 14.66 -1.42 -7.85
CA PRO A 110 15.28 -2.28 -6.85
C PRO A 110 15.38 -1.66 -5.45
N ARG A 111 15.10 -0.36 -5.31
CA ARG A 111 15.21 0.40 -4.06
C ARG A 111 13.87 0.67 -3.36
N VAL A 112 12.79 0.01 -3.80
CA VAL A 112 11.50 0.10 -3.13
C VAL A 112 11.63 -0.41 -1.69
N ALA A 113 11.58 0.53 -0.75
CA ALA A 113 11.64 0.28 0.69
C ALA A 113 10.24 0.32 1.31
N ARG A 114 9.29 1.05 0.72
CA ARG A 114 7.91 1.17 1.20
C ARG A 114 6.95 0.62 0.16
N LEU A 115 6.14 -0.35 0.56
CA LEU A 115 5.13 -0.96 -0.29
C LEU A 115 3.75 -0.76 0.32
N TYR A 116 2.87 -0.09 -0.41
CA TYR A 116 1.43 -0.08 -0.13
C TYR A 116 0.74 -1.00 -1.14
N LEU A 117 -0.08 -1.92 -0.64
CA LEU A 117 -0.83 -2.86 -1.45
C LEU A 117 -2.31 -2.84 -1.04
N SER A 118 -3.15 -2.35 -1.94
CA SER A 118 -4.60 -2.50 -1.83
C SER A 118 -5.03 -3.77 -2.53
N VAL A 119 -5.49 -4.74 -1.75
CA VAL A 119 -6.17 -5.92 -2.26
C VAL A 119 -7.66 -5.62 -2.27
N ASP A 120 -8.23 -5.48 -3.46
CA ASP A 120 -9.66 -5.31 -3.59
C ASP A 120 -10.20 -6.23 -4.68
N ARG A 121 -11.50 -6.54 -4.64
CA ARG A 121 -12.09 -7.46 -5.61
C ARG A 121 -12.31 -6.84 -7.00
N ALA A 122 -12.41 -5.52 -7.10
CA ALA A 122 -12.52 -4.82 -8.39
C ALA A 122 -11.18 -4.82 -9.13
N SER A 123 -10.08 -4.87 -8.39
CA SER A 123 -8.75 -5.07 -8.87
C SER A 123 -8.70 -6.48 -9.44
N ASN A 124 -8.74 -6.57 -10.76
CA ASN A 124 -8.42 -7.79 -11.49
C ASN A 124 -6.93 -8.13 -11.37
N LEU A 125 -6.31 -7.84 -10.22
CA LEU A 125 -4.90 -8.02 -9.99
C LEU A 125 -4.59 -9.49 -10.21
N GLY A 126 -4.00 -9.80 -11.37
CA GLY A 126 -3.68 -11.18 -11.70
C GLY A 126 -2.71 -11.70 -10.66
N ALA A 127 -3.13 -12.65 -9.82
CA ALA A 127 -2.32 -13.15 -8.73
C ALA A 127 -0.94 -13.66 -9.20
N ALA A 128 -0.86 -14.15 -10.44
CA ALA A 128 0.40 -14.49 -11.11
C ALA A 128 1.31 -13.26 -11.35
N HIS A 129 0.77 -12.16 -11.90
CA HIS A 129 1.53 -10.92 -12.12
C HIS A 129 1.97 -10.29 -10.80
N LEU A 130 1.08 -10.27 -9.79
CA LEU A 130 1.43 -9.80 -8.46
C LEU A 130 2.54 -10.67 -7.86
N ALA A 131 2.39 -12.00 -7.88
CA ALA A 131 3.40 -12.91 -7.33
C ALA A 131 4.77 -12.71 -8.00
N ALA A 132 4.81 -12.58 -9.33
CA ALA A 132 6.03 -12.30 -10.07
C ALA A 132 6.67 -10.96 -9.66
N ALA A 133 5.86 -9.92 -9.51
CA ALA A 133 6.33 -8.59 -9.11
C ALA A 133 6.85 -8.58 -7.67
N LEU A 134 6.11 -9.15 -6.71
CA LEU A 134 6.51 -9.21 -5.31
C LEU A 134 7.79 -10.03 -5.09
N ALA A 135 8.08 -11.00 -5.95
CA ALA A 135 9.32 -11.77 -5.91
C ALA A 135 10.58 -10.91 -6.16
N HIS A 136 10.45 -9.77 -6.85
CA HIS A 136 11.54 -8.83 -7.10
C HIS A 136 11.70 -7.74 -6.02
N LEU A 137 10.68 -7.54 -5.18
CA LEU A 137 10.69 -6.51 -4.14
C LEU A 137 11.30 -7.01 -2.85
N ARG A 138 11.97 -6.12 -2.12
CA ARG A 138 12.50 -6.36 -0.77
C ARG A 138 12.18 -5.14 0.12
N PRO A 139 10.89 -4.88 0.40
CA PRO A 139 10.51 -3.72 1.18
C PRO A 139 11.00 -3.85 2.63
N ARG A 140 11.15 -2.70 3.28
CA ARG A 140 11.31 -2.57 4.73
C ARG A 140 9.98 -2.30 5.42
N GLU A 141 9.06 -1.64 4.74
CA GLU A 141 7.74 -1.31 5.26
C GLU A 141 6.67 -1.80 4.30
N LEU A 142 5.70 -2.56 4.83
CA LEU A 142 4.50 -3.01 4.12
C LEU A 142 3.27 -2.37 4.75
N CYS A 143 2.37 -1.83 3.94
CA CYS A 143 0.99 -1.54 4.30
C CYS A 143 0.05 -2.35 3.40
N ALA A 144 -0.75 -3.22 3.98
CA ALA A 144 -1.68 -4.08 3.25
C ALA A 144 -3.12 -3.78 3.64
N VAL A 145 -3.98 -3.57 2.65
CA VAL A 145 -5.37 -3.14 2.84
C VAL A 145 -6.30 -4.07 2.09
N ASP A 146 -7.38 -4.52 2.75
CA ASP A 146 -8.46 -5.28 2.09
C ASP A 146 -9.71 -4.40 2.00
N MET A 147 -9.87 -3.70 0.87
CA MET A 147 -11.03 -2.84 0.63
C MET A 147 -12.29 -3.64 0.30
N THR A 148 -12.17 -4.92 -0.07
CA THR A 148 -13.32 -5.77 -0.39
C THR A 148 -14.27 -5.88 0.80
N ARG A 149 -13.71 -5.98 2.00
CA ARG A 149 -14.50 -6.15 3.23
C ARG A 149 -15.16 -4.86 3.68
N VAL A 150 -14.46 -3.74 3.54
CA VAL A 150 -15.04 -2.41 3.75
C VAL A 150 -16.28 -2.26 2.86
N MET A 151 -16.12 -2.53 1.56
CA MET A 151 -17.21 -2.39 0.59
C MET A 151 -18.38 -3.36 0.86
N ARG A 152 -18.11 -4.56 1.39
CA ARG A 152 -19.16 -5.51 1.81
C ARG A 152 -19.90 -5.05 3.07
N ALA A 153 -19.20 -4.47 4.04
CA ALA A 153 -19.80 -4.03 5.30
C ALA A 153 -20.88 -2.96 5.08
N PHE A 154 -20.74 -2.13 4.04
CA PHE A 154 -21.72 -1.11 3.70
C PHE A 154 -22.90 -1.63 2.85
N GLY A 155 -22.95 -2.91 2.49
CA GLY A 155 -24.05 -3.49 1.69
C GLY A 155 -24.23 -2.86 0.31
N LEU A 156 -23.34 -1.95 -0.10
CA LEU A 156 -23.42 -1.18 -1.34
C LEU A 156 -23.27 -2.07 -2.59
N PHE A 157 -22.77 -3.30 -2.43
CA PHE A 157 -22.39 -4.15 -3.55
C PHE A 157 -22.60 -5.65 -3.23
N PRO A 158 -23.56 -6.34 -3.90
CA PRO A 158 -23.87 -7.75 -3.65
C PRO A 158 -22.86 -8.68 -4.36
N TRP A 159 -21.58 -8.58 -4.03
CA TRP A 159 -20.53 -9.33 -4.71
C TRP A 159 -20.31 -10.68 -4.02
N ALA A 160 -20.77 -11.79 -4.64
CA ALA A 160 -20.63 -13.17 -4.12
C ALA A 160 -19.16 -13.60 -3.97
N ARG A 161 -18.61 -13.96 -2.79
CA ARG A 161 -17.15 -14.23 -2.54
C ARG A 161 -16.34 -14.60 -3.79
N GLY A 162 -15.39 -13.74 -4.18
CA GLY A 162 -14.56 -13.94 -5.38
C GLY A 162 -13.17 -14.46 -5.03
N THR A 163 -12.71 -15.48 -5.76
CA THR A 163 -11.42 -16.17 -5.57
C THR A 163 -10.19 -15.27 -5.70
N ARG A 164 -10.29 -14.19 -6.49
CA ARG A 164 -9.13 -13.36 -6.87
C ARG A 164 -8.48 -12.60 -5.70
N ALA A 165 -9.27 -12.06 -4.78
CA ALA A 165 -8.73 -11.35 -3.61
C ALA A 165 -7.96 -12.32 -2.71
N ASP A 166 -8.49 -13.53 -2.52
CA ASP A 166 -7.82 -14.59 -1.75
C ASP A 166 -6.52 -15.04 -2.43
N ASP A 167 -6.52 -15.15 -3.77
CA ASP A 167 -5.31 -15.47 -4.54
C ASP A 167 -4.22 -14.39 -4.41
N ALA A 168 -4.62 -13.11 -4.41
CA ALA A 168 -3.71 -11.97 -4.22
C ALA A 168 -3.15 -11.94 -2.79
N VAL A 169 -3.97 -12.20 -1.77
CA VAL A 169 -3.50 -12.37 -0.39
C VAL A 169 -2.53 -13.54 -0.31
N GLY A 170 -2.84 -14.69 -0.92
CA GLY A 170 -1.93 -15.83 -0.96
C GLY A 170 -0.59 -15.53 -1.66
N ALA A 171 -0.59 -14.69 -2.70
CA ALA A 171 0.64 -14.20 -3.32
C ALA A 171 1.45 -13.31 -2.37
N LEU A 172 0.79 -12.42 -1.63
CA LEU A 172 1.42 -11.58 -0.63
C LEU A 172 2.01 -12.42 0.52
N GLU A 173 1.27 -13.40 1.04
CA GLU A 173 1.74 -14.30 2.11
C GLU A 173 3.04 -15.01 1.73
N ARG A 174 3.11 -15.55 0.51
CA ARG A 174 4.33 -16.20 -0.01
C ARG A 174 5.49 -15.22 -0.13
N ALA A 175 5.23 -13.98 -0.56
CA ALA A 175 6.26 -12.98 -0.70
C ALA A 175 6.80 -12.50 0.66
N VAL A 176 5.91 -12.24 1.62
CA VAL A 176 6.25 -11.83 2.99
C VAL A 176 7.17 -12.86 3.65
N ALA A 177 6.88 -14.16 3.49
CA ALA A 177 7.72 -15.23 4.02
C ALA A 177 9.17 -15.20 3.48
N CYS A 178 9.41 -14.56 2.33
CA CYS A 178 10.71 -14.44 1.68
C CYS A 178 11.39 -13.07 1.89
N TRP A 179 10.70 -12.09 2.49
CA TRP A 179 11.22 -10.74 2.67
C TRP A 179 12.03 -10.61 3.96
N THR A 180 13.34 -10.85 3.85
CA THR A 180 14.27 -10.79 4.99
C THR A 180 14.58 -9.36 5.48
N THR A 181 14.22 -8.34 4.71
CA THR A 181 14.44 -6.91 5.02
C THR A 181 13.24 -6.23 5.66
N LEU A 182 12.14 -6.96 5.86
CA LEU A 182 10.91 -6.38 6.37
C LEU A 182 11.07 -6.00 7.85
N GLU A 183 10.85 -4.74 8.17
CA GLU A 183 10.99 -4.15 9.51
C GLU A 183 9.62 -3.78 10.09
N ARG A 184 8.69 -3.32 9.25
CA ARG A 184 7.36 -2.87 9.69
C ARG A 184 6.24 -3.38 8.78
N VAL A 185 5.16 -3.85 9.38
CA VAL A 185 3.95 -4.29 8.69
C VAL A 185 2.73 -3.60 9.30
N ARG A 186 1.95 -2.96 8.44
CA ARG A 186 0.70 -2.30 8.79
C ARG A 186 -0.44 -2.97 8.05
N PHE A 187 -1.47 -3.33 8.79
CA PHE A 187 -2.71 -3.86 8.25
C PHE A 187 -3.79 -2.80 8.32
N GLY A 188 -4.49 -2.60 7.21
CA GLY A 188 -5.68 -1.74 7.20
C GLY A 188 -6.79 -2.30 8.10
N PRO A 189 -7.78 -1.47 8.46
CA PRO A 189 -8.79 -1.77 9.48
C PRO A 189 -9.68 -2.99 9.18
N CYS A 190 -9.68 -3.48 7.95
CA CYS A 190 -10.44 -4.67 7.54
C CYS A 190 -9.56 -5.80 6.99
N PHE A 191 -8.23 -5.68 7.05
CA PHE A 191 -7.35 -6.73 6.58
C PHE A 191 -7.36 -7.89 7.59
N VAL A 192 -7.76 -9.08 7.16
CA VAL A 192 -7.79 -10.26 8.00
C VAL A 192 -6.44 -10.96 7.94
N VAL A 193 -5.73 -11.01 9.06
CA VAL A 193 -4.49 -11.77 9.16
C VAL A 193 -4.85 -13.26 9.22
N SER A 194 -4.66 -13.95 8.10
CA SER A 194 -4.87 -15.40 8.02
C SER A 194 -3.81 -16.16 8.83
N PRO A 195 -4.05 -17.43 9.20
CA PRO A 195 -3.00 -18.27 9.79
C PRO A 195 -1.76 -18.42 8.90
N ALA A 196 -1.92 -18.36 7.58
CA ALA A 196 -0.79 -18.41 6.65
C ALA A 196 0.01 -17.11 6.65
N MET A 197 -0.67 -15.95 6.71
CA MET A 197 -0.02 -14.65 6.90
C MET A 197 0.73 -14.57 8.23
N SER A 198 0.12 -15.01 9.34
CA SER A 198 0.81 -15.06 10.64
C SER A 198 2.10 -15.89 10.56
N ARG A 199 2.04 -17.08 9.95
CA ARG A 199 3.25 -17.90 9.74
C ARG A 199 4.28 -17.20 8.85
N ALA A 200 3.86 -16.52 7.80
CA ALA A 200 4.75 -15.78 6.91
C ALA A 200 5.48 -14.64 7.65
N LEU A 201 4.78 -13.92 8.53
CA LEU A 201 5.37 -12.87 9.38
C LEU A 201 6.38 -13.44 10.38
N GLU A 202 6.09 -14.59 11.00
CA GLU A 202 7.04 -15.27 11.89
C GLU A 202 8.30 -15.71 11.13
N LEU A 203 8.16 -16.25 9.92
CA LEU A 203 9.30 -16.61 9.07
C LEU A 203 10.14 -15.38 8.70
N ALA A 204 9.50 -14.26 8.39
CA ALA A 204 10.19 -12.99 8.12
C ALA A 204 10.95 -12.48 9.35
N ARG A 205 10.37 -12.62 10.55
CA ARG A 205 10.96 -12.20 11.84
C ARG A 205 12.22 -12.98 12.20
N VAL A 206 12.18 -14.30 12.04
CA VAL A 206 13.32 -15.18 12.39
C VAL A 206 14.49 -14.99 11.44
N GLY A 207 14.24 -14.52 10.21
CA GLY A 207 15.26 -14.28 9.19
C GLY A 207 15.95 -15.58 8.82
N VAL A 208 15.51 -16.21 7.73
CA VAL A 208 15.84 -17.58 7.29
C VAL A 208 17.35 -17.96 7.37
N HIS A 209 18.29 -17.01 7.44
CA HIS A 209 19.72 -17.28 7.36
C HIS A 209 20.64 -16.64 8.41
N THR A 210 20.16 -15.80 9.33
CA THR A 210 21.07 -14.96 10.14
C THR A 210 21.09 -15.23 11.64
N GLY A 211 20.18 -16.03 12.19
CA GLY A 211 20.15 -16.37 13.63
C GLY A 211 19.92 -15.18 14.59
N ALA A 212 19.97 -13.95 14.11
CA ALA A 212 19.67 -12.73 14.83
C ALA A 212 18.16 -12.46 14.75
N SER A 213 17.47 -12.57 15.89
CA SER A 213 16.08 -12.17 16.02
C SER A 213 15.94 -10.68 15.70
N ARG A 214 15.19 -10.35 14.64
CA ARG A 214 14.84 -8.96 14.32
C ARG A 214 13.50 -8.60 14.97
N VAL A 215 13.36 -7.33 15.33
CA VAL A 215 12.07 -6.80 15.79
C VAL A 215 11.26 -6.44 14.54
N LEU A 216 10.25 -7.25 14.25
CA LEU A 216 9.24 -6.95 13.23
C LEU A 216 8.08 -6.24 13.92
N ASP A 217 7.88 -4.95 13.63
CA ASP A 217 6.77 -4.18 14.18
C ASP A 217 5.51 -4.44 13.35
N VAL A 218 4.51 -5.07 13.96
CA VAL A 218 3.23 -5.39 13.32
C VAL A 218 2.12 -4.59 14.00
N ALA A 219 1.43 -3.77 13.21
CA ALA A 219 0.36 -2.93 13.71
C ALA A 219 -0.89 -3.03 12.84
N CYS A 220 -2.05 -2.84 13.46
CA CYS A 220 -3.32 -2.62 12.76
C CYS A 220 -3.67 -1.15 12.84
N CYS A 221 -4.00 -0.56 11.68
CA CYS A 221 -4.47 0.80 11.60
C CYS A 221 -5.98 0.82 11.86
N ALA A 222 -6.42 1.70 12.76
CA ALA A 222 -7.83 1.99 12.96
C ALA A 222 -8.35 2.90 11.82
N LEU A 223 -9.68 2.93 11.65
CA LEU A 223 -10.35 3.73 10.61
C LEU A 223 -10.12 5.24 10.76
N ASP A 224 -9.82 5.71 11.97
CA ASP A 224 -9.51 7.11 12.29
C ASP A 224 -8.04 7.49 12.02
N GLY A 225 -7.23 6.54 11.51
CA GLY A 225 -5.79 6.73 11.30
C GLY A 225 -4.95 6.55 12.57
N GLY A 226 -5.56 6.18 13.69
CA GLY A 226 -4.84 5.74 14.89
C GLY A 226 -4.09 4.44 14.63
N VAL A 227 -2.85 4.35 15.10
CA VAL A 227 -2.07 3.09 15.07
C VAL A 227 -2.24 2.41 16.42
N GLN A 228 -2.85 1.23 16.45
CA GLN A 228 -2.89 0.40 17.65
C GLN A 228 -1.85 -0.73 17.51
N PRO A 229 -0.89 -0.87 18.44
CA PRO A 229 0.04 -1.98 18.43
C PRO A 229 -0.73 -3.29 18.62
N MET A 230 -0.47 -4.30 17.78
CA MET A 230 -1.04 -5.64 17.95
C MET A 230 -0.28 -6.41 19.05
N MET A 231 -0.52 -6.04 20.30
CA MET A 231 -0.18 -6.73 21.56
C MET A 231 1.29 -7.09 21.86
N GLY A 232 1.69 -6.84 23.12
CA GLY A 232 2.98 -7.26 23.68
C GLY A 232 3.11 -8.78 23.88
N GLU A 233 4.35 -9.23 24.08
CA GLU A 233 4.91 -10.60 24.03
C GLU A 233 4.23 -11.74 24.86
N GLY A 234 2.99 -11.61 25.34
CA GLY A 234 2.43 -12.51 26.37
C GLY A 234 1.27 -13.45 25.98
N ALA A 235 0.69 -13.38 24.78
CA ALA A 235 -0.59 -14.05 24.50
C ALA A 235 -0.63 -14.85 23.19
N VAL A 236 0.28 -15.81 23.03
CA VAL A 236 0.17 -16.84 21.96
C VAL A 236 -0.48 -18.09 22.57
N GLY A 237 -1.82 -18.13 22.61
CA GLY A 237 -2.50 -19.31 23.16
C GLY A 237 -4.02 -19.33 23.12
N GLN A 238 -4.72 -18.22 22.86
CA GLN A 238 -6.17 -18.24 22.73
C GLN A 238 -6.59 -17.72 21.36
N GLY A 239 -7.46 -18.49 20.69
CA GLY A 239 -7.88 -18.27 19.32
C GLY A 239 -8.33 -16.83 19.08
N TRP A 240 -7.93 -16.32 17.92
CA TRP A 240 -8.25 -14.98 17.41
C TRP A 240 -9.76 -14.86 17.17
N GLY A 241 -10.50 -14.55 18.23
CA GLY A 241 -11.91 -14.20 18.16
C GLY A 241 -12.04 -12.83 17.49
N VAL A 242 -12.73 -12.81 16.35
CA VAL A 242 -13.18 -11.57 15.70
C VAL A 242 -13.99 -10.78 16.73
N VAL A 243 -13.46 -9.65 17.22
CA VAL A 243 -14.22 -8.69 18.01
C VAL A 243 -15.16 -7.96 17.05
N GLY A 244 -16.27 -8.62 16.71
CA GLY A 244 -17.40 -8.03 16.03
C GLY A 244 -18.20 -7.20 17.02
N GLY A 245 -17.78 -5.96 17.26
CA GLY A 245 -18.60 -4.96 17.94
C GLY A 245 -19.76 -4.54 17.04
N ALA A 246 -20.83 -5.34 16.99
CA ALA A 246 -22.08 -4.93 16.37
C ALA A 246 -22.77 -3.92 17.28
N VAL A 247 -22.86 -2.67 16.84
CA VAL A 247 -23.79 -1.68 17.40
C VAL A 247 -25.19 -2.14 17.04
N ALA A 248 -25.88 -2.77 18.00
CA ALA A 248 -27.26 -3.19 17.86
C ALA A 248 -28.18 -1.95 17.85
N THR A 249 -28.65 -1.55 16.67
CA THR A 249 -29.81 -0.67 16.58
C THR A 249 -31.07 -1.51 16.86
N LYS A 250 -31.67 -1.28 18.04
CA LYS A 250 -33.02 -1.74 18.38
C LYS A 250 -34.01 -1.13 17.38
N ASN A 251 -34.51 -1.92 16.44
CA ASN A 251 -35.74 -1.60 15.72
C ASN A 251 -36.92 -2.14 16.54
N GLU A 252 -37.63 -1.24 17.23
CA GLU A 252 -38.92 -1.53 17.82
C GLU A 252 -39.98 -1.64 16.71
N THR A 253 -40.42 -2.87 16.45
CA THR A 253 -41.59 -3.18 15.63
C THR A 253 -42.85 -3.04 16.48
N GLY A 254 -43.46 -1.86 16.44
CA GLY A 254 -44.83 -1.65 16.93
C GLY A 254 -45.87 -2.22 15.94
N LYS A 255 -46.44 -3.37 16.27
CA LYS A 255 -47.66 -3.92 15.67
C LYS A 255 -48.86 -3.46 16.52
N PRO A 256 -49.92 -2.85 15.96
CA PRO A 256 -51.22 -2.84 16.62
C PRO A 256 -52.10 -3.99 16.10
N GLN A 257 -52.54 -4.83 17.03
CA GLN A 257 -53.65 -5.77 16.90
C GLN A 257 -54.86 -5.23 17.68
N GLY A 258 -56.07 -5.46 17.14
CA GLY A 258 -57.38 -5.40 17.84
C GLY A 258 -58.06 -4.03 17.72
N GLY A 259 -59.21 -3.88 17.07
CA GLY A 259 -60.55 -4.41 17.41
C GLY A 259 -61.43 -3.15 17.61
N ILE A 260 -62.62 -2.96 17.05
CA ILE A 260 -63.83 -3.78 16.90
C ILE A 260 -64.49 -3.39 15.57
#